data_AF-A0A482WAQ1-F1
#
_entry.id   AF-A0A482WAQ1-F1
#
_cell.length_a   1.000
_cell.length_b   1.000
_cell.length_c   1.000
_cell.angle_alpha   90.00
_cell.angle_beta   90.00
_cell.angle_gamma   90.00
#
_symmetry.space_group_name_H-M   'P 1'
#
loop_
_entity.id
_entity.type
_entity.pdbx_description
1 polymer ?
#
loop_
_entity_poly.entity_id
_entity_poly.type
_entity_poly.pdbx_seq_one_letter_code
_entity_poly.pdbx_strand_id
1 'polypeptide(L)'
;KYPGFHKSLRYYFHDFGNRTSLHGFQYISDERTTVERLWLSVIFCISFAACVILINDIWIKWEQSPTLINFASQPTPHWKIPFLAVTICAENKINKQKFSFSDHLQKVFNTRNVTSYLKSC
;
A
#
# COMPACT_ATOMS: atom_id res chain seq x y z
N LYS A 1 28.55 26.32 36.43
CA LYS A 1 29.57 25.82 35.47
C LYS A 1 29.03 24.52 34.88
N TYR A 2 28.44 24.58 33.68
CA TYR A 2 27.86 23.40 33.04
C TYR A 2 28.98 22.40 32.73
N PRO A 3 28.83 21.11 33.08
CA PRO A 3 29.80 20.11 32.69
C PRO A 3 29.87 20.07 31.16
N GLY A 4 31.07 19.93 30.59
CA GLY A 4 31.23 19.88 29.14
C GLY A 4 30.36 18.78 28.51
N PHE A 5 29.92 19.01 27.27
CA PHE A 5 29.02 18.12 26.51
C PHE A 5 29.40 16.64 26.63
N HIS A 6 30.69 16.31 26.53
CA HIS A 6 31.18 14.93 26.62
C HIS A 6 30.92 14.26 27.99
N LYS A 7 30.99 15.02 29.10
CA LYS A 7 30.70 14.49 30.44
C LYS A 7 29.21 14.21 30.59
N SER A 8 28.37 15.07 30.00
CA SER A 8 26.93 14.87 29.99
C SER A 8 26.53 13.68 29.12
N LEU A 9 27.14 13.55 27.93
CA LEU A 9 26.93 12.41 27.03
C LEU A 9 27.30 11.09 27.71
N ARG A 10 28.48 11.03 28.35
CA ARG A 10 28.94 9.84 29.08
C ARG A 10 28.01 9.47 30.24
N TYR A 11 27.49 10.47 30.95
CA TYR A 11 26.53 10.25 32.02
C TYR A 11 25.22 9.64 31.49
N TYR A 12 24.65 10.19 30.42
CA TYR A 12 23.43 9.65 29.82
C TYR A 12 23.64 8.26 29.22
N PHE A 13 24.75 8.03 28.53
CA PHE A 13 25.06 6.70 27.99
C PHE A 13 25.21 5.65 29.09
N HIS A 14 25.84 5.99 30.21
CA HIS A 14 25.98 5.10 31.35
C HIS A 14 24.65 4.85 32.07
N ASP A 15 23.85 5.89 32.32
CA ASP A 15 22.53 5.75 32.96
C ASP A 15 21.53 5.01 32.07
N PHE A 16 21.56 5.27 30.76
CA PHE A 16 20.77 4.55 29.76
C PHE A 16 21.15 3.06 29.74
N GLY A 17 22.44 2.74 29.69
CA GLY A 17 22.87 1.34 29.64
C GLY A 17 22.54 0.50 30.85
N ASN A 18 22.48 1.13 32.02
CA ASN A 18 22.09 0.46 33.26
C ASN A 18 20.57 0.28 33.39
N ARG A 19 19.76 1.09 32.69
CA ARG A 19 18.29 1.05 32.77
C ARG A 19 17.64 0.31 31.60
N THR A 20 18.33 0.17 30.47
CA THR A 20 17.77 -0.51 29.30
C THR A 20 17.79 -2.03 29.49
N SER A 21 16.72 -2.70 29.07
CA SER A 21 16.68 -4.17 28.96
C SER A 21 17.43 -4.72 27.74
N LEU A 22 18.14 -3.86 27.00
CA LEU A 22 18.99 -4.26 25.89
C LEU A 22 20.19 -5.02 26.43
N HIS A 23 20.07 -6.34 26.46
CA HIS A 23 21.08 -7.25 27.00
C HIS A 23 22.48 -6.91 26.46
N GLY A 24 22.61 -6.63 25.16
CA GLY A 24 23.86 -6.24 24.50
C GLY A 24 24.49 -4.92 24.98
N PHE A 25 23.69 -3.95 25.44
CA PHE A 25 24.19 -2.64 25.86
C PHE A 25 24.72 -2.68 27.30
N GLN A 26 24.14 -3.53 28.16
CA GLN A 26 24.67 -3.78 29.50
C GLN A 26 26.08 -4.39 29.44
N TYR A 27 26.37 -5.25 28.45
CA TYR A 27 27.71 -5.80 28.21
C TYR A 27 28.75 -4.74 27.80
N ILE A 28 28.34 -3.62 27.21
CA ILE A 28 29.26 -2.50 26.86
C ILE A 28 29.67 -1.70 28.11
N SER A 29 28.86 -1.76 29.18
CA SER A 29 29.11 -1.03 30.44
C SER A 29 29.88 -1.86 31.48
N ASP A 30 30.02 -3.17 31.29
CA ASP A 30 30.74 -4.06 32.21
C ASP A 30 32.27 -4.01 31.98
N GLU A 31 33.08 -4.32 33.00
CA GLU A 31 34.55 -4.23 32.96
C GLU A 31 35.19 -5.42 32.21
N ARG A 32 34.91 -5.54 30.91
CA ARG A 32 35.53 -6.52 30.01
C ARG A 32 36.67 -5.90 29.20
N THR A 33 37.45 -6.74 28.52
CA THR A 33 38.58 -6.30 27.68
C THR A 33 38.14 -5.28 26.63
N THR A 34 38.98 -4.27 26.39
CA THR A 34 38.67 -3.13 25.51
C THR A 34 38.31 -3.53 24.08
N VAL A 35 38.83 -4.66 23.62
CA VAL A 35 38.59 -5.21 22.26
C VAL A 35 37.15 -5.71 22.11
N GLU A 36 36.65 -6.48 23.09
CA GLU A 36 35.30 -7.03 23.07
C GLU A 36 34.25 -5.92 23.13
N ARG A 37 34.50 -4.90 23.97
CA ARG A 37 33.64 -3.72 24.06
C ARG A 37 33.54 -2.94 22.73
N LEU A 38 34.65 -2.84 22.00
CA LEU A 38 34.68 -2.16 20.71
C LEU A 38 33.92 -2.95 19.65
N TRP A 39 34.07 -4.27 19.64
CA TRP A 39 33.32 -5.17 18.77
C TRP A 39 31.81 -5.11 19.01
N LEU A 40 31.38 -5.13 20.27
CA LEU A 40 29.97 -4.99 20.64
C LEU A 40 29.40 -3.61 20.28
N SER A 41 30.18 -2.54 20.47
CA SER A 41 29.79 -1.19 20.03
C SER A 41 29.58 -1.11 18.51
N VAL A 42 30.45 -1.75 17.73
CA VAL A 42 30.32 -1.78 16.26
C VAL A 42 29.04 -2.50 15.84
N ILE A 43 28.76 -3.67 16.43
CA ILE A 43 27.53 -4.42 16.15
C ILE A 43 26.29 -3.59 16.51
N PHE A 44 26.31 -2.91 17.66
CA PHE A 44 25.22 -2.04 18.07
C PHE A 44 24.99 -0.89 17.07
N CYS A 45 26.06 -0.24 16.62
CA CYS A 45 25.96 0.82 15.61
C CYS A 45 25.40 0.31 14.28
N ILE A 46 25.80 -0.89 13.83
CA ILE A 46 25.28 -1.50 12.61
C ILE A 46 23.78 -1.79 12.75
N SER A 47 23.36 -2.37 13.88
CA SER A 47 21.94 -2.63 14.15
C SER A 47 21.12 -1.35 14.17
N PHE A 48 21.61 -0.30 14.84
CA PHE A 48 20.94 0.99 14.87
C PHE A 48 20.81 1.62 13.48
N ALA A 49 21.87 1.57 12.68
CA ALA A 49 21.84 2.05 11.30
C ALA A 49 20.82 1.28 10.45
N ALA A 50 20.78 -0.06 10.58
CA ALA A 50 19.79 -0.88 9.89
C ALA A 50 18.36 -0.52 10.31
N CYS A 51 18.10 -0.28 11.60
CA CYS A 51 16.80 0.20 12.07
C CYS A 51 16.41 1.54 11.44
N VAL A 52 17.33 2.50 11.38
CA VAL A 52 17.09 3.80 10.76
C VAL A 52 16.78 3.66 9.27
N ILE A 53 17.51 2.81 8.54
CA ILE A 53 17.25 2.54 7.12
C ILE A 53 15.86 1.95 6.93
N LEU A 54 15.50 0.93 7.72
CA LEU A 54 14.17 0.30 7.67
C LEU A 54 13.04 1.28 7.95
N ILE A 55 13.23 2.19 8.92
CA ILE A 55 12.24 3.23 9.22
C ILE A 55 12.08 4.18 8.02
N ASN A 56 13.19 4.60 7.40
CA ASN A 56 13.13 5.45 6.20
C ASN A 56 12.43 4.73 5.03
N ASP A 57 12.72 3.46 4.80
CA ASP A 57 12.07 2.68 3.75
C ASP A 57 10.57 2.55 3.98
N ILE A 58 10.15 2.31 5.23
CA ILE A 58 8.74 2.26 5.61
C ILE A 58 8.09 3.63 5.42
N TRP A 59 8.79 4.70 5.77
CA TRP A 59 8.31 6.07 5.60
C TRP A 59 8.07 6.41 4.14
N ILE A 60 9.03 6.10 3.27
CA ILE A 60 8.94 6.30 1.81
C ILE A 60 7.77 5.47 1.25
N LYS A 61 7.61 4.22 1.67
CA LYS A 61 6.49 3.37 1.26
C LYS A 61 5.14 3.93 1.72
N TRP A 62 5.07 4.48 2.93
CA TRP A 62 3.88 5.14 3.46
C TRP A 62 3.47 6.36 2.62
N GLU A 63 4.45 7.14 2.16
CA GLU A 63 4.21 8.30 1.29
C GLU A 63 3.80 7.87 -0.13
N GLN A 64 4.44 6.84 -0.69
CA GLN A 64 4.18 6.35 -2.05
C GLN A 64 2.91 5.50 -2.18
N SER A 65 2.46 4.87 -1.10
CA SER A 65 1.28 4.00 -1.09
C SER A 65 0.61 4.10 0.27
N PRO A 66 -0.20 5.17 0.50
CA PRO A 66 -1.02 5.27 1.69
C PRO A 66 -2.16 4.24 1.56
N THR A 67 -1.89 2.96 1.81
CA THR A 67 -2.94 1.94 1.95
C THR A 67 -3.63 2.12 3.30
N LEU A 68 -4.36 3.23 3.44
CA LEU A 68 -5.40 3.34 4.45
C LEU A 68 -6.70 2.82 3.84
N ILE A 69 -6.84 1.50 3.81
CA ILE A 69 -8.16 0.89 3.67
C ILE A 69 -8.41 0.09 4.94
N ASN A 70 -8.63 0.81 6.04
CA ASN A 70 -9.38 0.22 7.12
C ASN A 70 -10.81 0.09 6.60
N PHE A 71 -11.17 -1.08 6.06
CA PHE A 71 -12.57 -1.46 5.95
C PHE A 71 -13.13 -1.31 7.36
N ALA A 72 -13.92 -0.26 7.58
CA ALA A 72 -14.51 -0.01 8.87
C ALA A 72 -15.21 -1.31 9.29
N SER A 73 -14.66 -1.99 10.30
CA SER A 73 -15.27 -3.16 10.96
C SER A 73 -16.49 -2.74 11.78
N GLN A 74 -17.21 -1.69 11.36
CA GLN A 74 -18.56 -1.46 11.78
C GLN A 74 -19.43 -2.07 10.69
N PRO A 75 -20.09 -3.22 10.93
CA PRO A 75 -21.11 -3.67 10.00
C PRO A 75 -22.09 -2.51 9.86
N THR A 76 -22.26 -1.99 8.65
CA THR A 76 -23.39 -1.09 8.37
C THR A 76 -24.62 -1.80 8.91
N PRO A 77 -25.35 -1.22 9.88
CA PRO A 77 -26.54 -1.87 10.41
C PRO A 77 -27.45 -2.20 9.23
N HIS A 78 -28.02 -3.41 9.21
CA HIS A 78 -28.82 -3.95 8.09
C HIS A 78 -29.85 -2.96 7.50
N TRP A 79 -30.33 -2.03 8.34
CA TRP A 79 -31.29 -0.98 8.02
C TRP A 79 -30.76 0.18 7.16
N LYS A 80 -29.45 0.29 6.94
CA LYS A 80 -28.81 1.41 6.22
C LYS A 80 -28.23 1.00 4.85
N ILE A 81 -28.57 -0.19 4.36
CA ILE A 81 -28.15 -0.69 3.05
C ILE A 81 -29.17 -0.20 2.01
N PRO A 82 -28.82 0.78 1.14
CA PRO A 82 -29.74 1.22 0.10
C PRO A 82 -29.94 0.07 -0.91
N PHE A 83 -31.19 -0.24 -1.24
CA PHE A 83 -31.48 -1.17 -2.32
C PHE A 83 -30.93 -0.59 -3.62
N LEU A 84 -30.01 -1.32 -4.26
CA LEU A 84 -29.43 -0.93 -5.54
C LEU A 84 -30.55 -0.83 -6.59
N ALA A 85 -30.52 0.20 -7.42
CA ALA A 85 -31.48 0.34 -8.51
C ALA A 85 -31.34 -0.84 -9.49
N VAL A 86 -32.31 -1.75 -9.50
CA VAL A 86 -32.36 -2.88 -10.43
C VAL A 86 -32.78 -2.35 -11.80
N THR A 87 -31.83 -2.24 -12.72
CA THR A 87 -32.13 -1.91 -14.12
C THR A 87 -32.35 -3.20 -14.90
N ILE A 88 -33.61 -3.50 -15.25
CA ILE A 88 -33.96 -4.64 -16.10
C ILE A 88 -33.83 -4.21 -17.56
N CYS A 89 -32.82 -4.75 -18.24
CA CYS A 89 -32.68 -4.58 -19.68
C CYS A 89 -33.45 -5.70 -20.41
N ALA A 90 -34.35 -5.33 -21.33
CA ALA A 90 -34.89 -6.31 -22.26
C ALA A 90 -33.76 -6.82 -23.18
N GLU A 91 -33.61 -8.14 -23.28
CA GLU A 91 -32.61 -8.78 -24.16
C GLU A 91 -32.86 -8.40 -25.63
N ASN A 92 -34.13 -8.26 -26.00
CA ASN A 92 -34.50 -7.77 -27.31
C ASN A 92 -34.40 -6.24 -27.40
N LYS A 93 -33.27 -5.75 -27.91
CA LYS A 93 -33.02 -4.33 -28.19
C LYS A 93 -33.91 -3.75 -29.29
N ILE A 94 -34.59 -4.59 -30.08
CA ILE A 94 -35.33 -4.17 -31.27
C ILE A 94 -36.79 -4.59 -31.16
N ASN A 95 -37.67 -3.60 -31.08
CA ASN A 95 -39.09 -3.86 -31.19
C ASN A 95 -39.45 -4.10 -32.67
N LYS A 96 -39.67 -5.37 -33.05
CA LYS A 96 -40.03 -5.77 -34.42
C LYS A 96 -41.30 -5.09 -34.96
N GLN A 97 -42.21 -4.64 -34.09
CA GLN A 97 -43.41 -3.89 -34.50
C GLN A 97 -43.10 -2.43 -34.84
N LYS A 98 -42.05 -1.85 -34.23
CA LYS A 98 -41.62 -0.46 -34.49
C LYS A 98 -40.48 -0.37 -35.50
N PHE A 99 -39.69 -1.44 -35.67
CA PHE A 99 -38.53 -1.48 -36.55
C PHE A 99 -38.33 -2.88 -37.14
N SER A 100 -38.61 -3.02 -38.44
CA SER A 100 -38.30 -4.21 -39.23
C SER A 100 -36.88 -4.13 -39.79
N PHE A 101 -35.99 -4.95 -39.25
CA PHE A 101 -34.61 -5.03 -39.72
C PHE A 101 -34.51 -5.49 -41.18
N SER A 102 -35.35 -6.44 -41.60
CA SER A 102 -35.37 -6.97 -42.97
C SER A 102 -35.69 -5.88 -44.02
N ASP A 103 -36.68 -5.04 -43.76
CA ASP A 103 -37.09 -3.97 -44.67
C ASP A 103 -36.04 -2.87 -44.78
N HIS A 104 -35.37 -2.57 -43.66
CA HIS A 104 -34.27 -1.61 -43.64
C HIS A 104 -33.03 -2.14 -44.36
N LEU A 105 -32.68 -3.42 -44.15
CA LEU A 105 -31.61 -4.06 -44.90
C LEU A 105 -31.90 -4.09 -46.39
N GLN A 106 -33.12 -4.41 -46.81
CA GLN A 106 -33.51 -4.42 -48.20
C GLN A 106 -33.40 -3.02 -48.83
N LYS A 107 -33.81 -1.96 -48.11
CA LYS A 107 -33.64 -0.58 -48.58
C LYS A 107 -32.17 -0.19 -48.72
N VAL A 108 -31.33 -0.50 -47.73
CA VAL A 108 -29.88 -0.23 -47.80
C VAL A 108 -29.22 -1.03 -48.93
N PHE A 109 -29.64 -2.28 -49.13
CA PHE A 109 -29.17 -3.15 -50.21
C PHE A 109 -29.67 -2.71 -51.59
N ASN A 110 -30.81 -2.02 -51.70
CA ASN A 110 -31.31 -1.51 -52.96
C ASN A 110 -30.69 -0.14 -53.31
N THR A 111 -30.41 0.69 -52.30
CA THR A 111 -29.77 2.01 -52.49
C THR A 111 -28.28 1.90 -52.80
N ARG A 112 -27.60 0.88 -52.26
CA ARG A 112 -26.25 0.53 -52.68
C ARG A 112 -26.40 -0.56 -53.72
N ASN A 113 -26.03 -0.38 -54.99
CA ASN A 113 -25.99 -1.49 -55.95
C ASN A 113 -24.93 -2.53 -55.50
N VAL A 114 -25.31 -3.45 -54.60
CA VAL A 114 -24.37 -4.35 -53.91
C VAL A 114 -24.10 -5.61 -54.75
N THR A 115 -23.64 -5.45 -55.98
CA THR A 115 -23.05 -6.56 -56.74
C THR A 115 -21.62 -6.87 -56.29
N SER A 116 -21.00 -6.02 -55.46
CA SER A 116 -19.58 -6.11 -55.08
C SER A 116 -19.26 -6.77 -53.73
N TYR A 117 -20.25 -7.09 -52.89
CA TYR A 117 -20.01 -7.70 -51.56
C TYR A 117 -20.49 -9.15 -51.43
N LEU A 118 -21.15 -9.71 -52.46
CA LEU A 118 -21.42 -11.16 -52.60
C LEU A 118 -20.23 -11.93 -53.20
N LYS A 119 -19.01 -11.44 -52.97
CA LYS A 119 -17.74 -12.14 -53.25
C LYS A 119 -16.81 -12.13 -52.02
N SER A 120 -17.38 -12.17 -50.83
CA SER A 120 -16.61 -12.48 -49.62
C SER A 120 -17.46 -13.30 -48.65
N CYS A 121 -18.09 -14.34 -49.20
CA CYS A 121 -18.25 -15.60 -48.52
C CYS A 121 -17.72 -16.69 -49.44
#